data_AF-A0A059FGL7-F1
#
_entry.id   AF-A0A059FGL7-F1
#
_cell.length_a   1.000
_cell.length_b   1.000
_cell.length_c   1.000
_cell.angle_alpha   90.00
_cell.angle_beta   90.00
_cell.angle_gamma   90.00
#
_symmetry.space_group_name_H-M   'P 1'
#
loop_
_entity.id
_entity.type
_entity.pdbx_description
1 polymer ?
#
loop_
_entity_poly.entity_id
_entity_poly.type
_entity_poly.pdbx_seq_one_letter_code
_entity_poly.pdbx_strand_id
1 'polypeptide(L)'
;MTAVLKLTVTTPLRIILQEEDIVSLRAEDASGDFGIKPGHTDFLTVIDAGVMRWRTAEGPWRYCALRGGIFSVTSGNLVRVACREAILSDDLATLRPRVAAARKEALDESRRARAQGVKLYAHAVRRLMHELAAGGDTLGLQPDADK
;
A
#
# COMPACT_ATOMS: atom_id res chain seq x y z
N MET A 1 -7.85 29.45 21.87
CA MET A 1 -7.22 28.75 20.73
C MET A 1 -8.03 27.49 20.49
N THR A 2 -8.58 27.32 19.29
CA THR A 2 -9.27 26.08 18.92
C THR A 2 -8.21 24.98 18.83
N ALA A 3 -8.32 23.94 19.64
CA ALA A 3 -7.41 22.80 19.55
C ALA A 3 -7.62 22.12 18.17
N VAL A 4 -6.54 21.60 17.58
CA VAL A 4 -6.55 20.99 16.24
C VAL A 4 -5.81 19.66 16.25
N LEU A 5 -6.10 18.81 15.26
CA LEU A 5 -5.42 17.55 15.00
C LEU A 5 -4.41 17.72 13.86
N LYS A 6 -3.32 16.96 13.94
CA LYS A 6 -2.34 16.77 12.86
C LYS A 6 -2.47 15.36 12.32
N LEU A 7 -2.91 15.22 11.07
CA LEU A 7 -3.08 13.93 10.41
C LEU A 7 -1.88 13.64 9.50
N THR A 8 -1.33 12.44 9.62
CA THR A 8 -0.37 11.90 8.65
C THR A 8 -0.87 10.55 8.15
N VAL A 9 -1.03 10.42 6.83
CA VAL A 9 -1.36 9.15 6.16
C VAL A 9 -0.13 8.70 5.38
N THR A 10 0.29 7.46 5.59
CA THR A 10 1.48 6.87 4.99
C THR A 10 1.20 5.51 4.37
N THR A 11 1.93 5.21 3.31
CA THR A 11 2.18 3.85 2.85
C THR A 11 3.65 3.50 3.07
N PRO A 12 4.05 2.21 2.95
CA PRO A 12 5.47 1.84 3.11
C PRO A 12 6.42 2.57 2.17
N LEU A 13 5.91 3.08 1.04
CA LEU A 13 6.72 3.70 -0.01
C LEU A 13 6.73 5.23 0.06
N ARG A 14 5.74 5.87 0.70
CA ARG A 14 5.64 7.33 0.74
C ARG A 14 4.64 7.85 1.78
N ILE A 15 4.79 9.12 2.11
CA ILE A 15 3.76 9.91 2.77
C ILE A 15 2.70 10.31 1.74
N ILE A 16 1.43 10.05 2.05
CA ILE A 16 0.29 10.31 1.16
C ILE A 16 -0.35 11.65 1.48
N LEU A 17 -0.47 11.96 2.77
CA LEU A 17 -1.08 13.18 3.27
C LEU A 17 -0.38 13.61 4.55
N GLN A 18 -0.10 14.91 4.64
CA GLN A 18 0.15 15.59 5.91
C GLN A 18 -0.76 16.80 5.95
N GLU A 19 -1.56 16.88 7.00
CA GLU A 19 -2.57 17.91 7.14
C GLU A 19 -2.62 18.37 8.58
N GLU A 20 -2.67 19.69 8.75
CA GLU A 20 -2.84 20.34 10.04
C GLU A 20 -4.24 20.97 10.14
N ASP A 21 -4.55 21.57 11.28
CA ASP A 21 -5.80 22.32 11.49
C ASP A 21 -7.09 21.51 11.32
N ILE A 22 -7.01 20.19 11.51
CA ILE A 22 -8.18 19.31 11.44
C ILE A 22 -8.96 19.41 12.75
N VAL A 23 -10.28 19.60 12.64
CA VAL A 23 -11.17 19.71 13.81
C VAL A 23 -12.00 18.45 14.05
N SER A 24 -12.10 17.58 13.04
CA SER A 24 -12.90 16.36 13.09
C SER A 24 -12.42 15.37 12.04
N LEU A 25 -12.26 14.12 12.46
CA LEU A 25 -11.94 12.99 11.61
C LEU A 25 -12.89 11.84 11.92
N ARG A 26 -13.31 11.10 10.89
CA ARG A 26 -14.07 9.85 11.04
C ARG A 26 -13.45 8.73 10.21
N ALA A 27 -13.47 7.54 10.77
CA ALA A 27 -13.00 6.30 10.17
C ALA A 27 -13.79 5.11 10.73
N GLU A 28 -13.51 3.92 10.22
CA GLU A 28 -14.19 2.68 10.56
C GLU A 28 -13.13 1.63 10.92
N ASP A 29 -13.42 0.82 11.93
CA ASP A 29 -12.70 -0.42 12.25
C ASP A 29 -13.69 -1.58 12.43
N ALA A 30 -13.19 -2.73 12.88
CA ALA A 30 -14.03 -3.93 13.08
C ALA A 30 -15.18 -3.75 14.10
N SER A 31 -15.14 -2.72 14.94
CA SER A 31 -16.20 -2.38 15.88
C SER A 31 -17.27 -1.44 15.29
N GLY A 32 -17.01 -0.88 14.10
CA GLY A 32 -17.87 0.07 13.40
C GLY A 32 -17.23 1.45 13.25
N ASP A 33 -18.08 2.48 13.20
CA ASP A 33 -17.65 3.86 12.99
C ASP A 33 -17.12 4.53 14.27
N PHE A 34 -16.01 5.25 14.14
CA PHE A 34 -15.48 6.11 15.21
C PHE A 34 -15.12 7.51 14.71
N GLY A 35 -14.98 8.44 15.66
CA GLY A 35 -14.68 9.84 15.38
C GLY A 35 -13.63 10.40 16.32
N ILE A 36 -12.63 11.09 15.77
CA ILE A 36 -11.56 11.71 16.52
C ILE A 36 -11.73 13.23 16.49
N LYS A 37 -11.66 13.84 17.67
CA LYS A 37 -11.61 15.29 17.89
C LYS A 37 -10.34 15.66 18.66
N PRO A 38 -9.92 16.93 18.62
CA PRO A 38 -8.83 17.42 19.47
C PRO A 38 -9.06 17.09 20.94
N GLY A 39 -8.02 16.57 21.61
CA GLY A 39 -8.06 16.11 23.01
C GLY A 39 -8.52 14.67 23.20
N HIS A 40 -8.70 13.89 22.12
CA HIS A 40 -9.04 12.47 22.22
C HIS A 40 -7.95 11.69 22.95
N THR A 41 -8.32 10.72 23.79
CA THR A 41 -7.33 9.86 24.46
C THR A 41 -6.47 9.09 23.46
N ASP A 42 -5.32 8.59 23.89
CA ASP A 42 -4.49 7.74 23.05
C ASP A 42 -5.30 6.52 22.59
N PHE A 43 -5.24 6.23 21.30
CA PHE A 43 -6.09 5.24 20.65
C PHE A 43 -5.30 4.50 19.59
N LEU A 44 -5.47 3.19 19.49
CA LEU A 44 -4.79 2.35 18.51
C LEU A 44 -5.75 1.27 18.03
N THR A 45 -5.96 1.18 16.72
CA THR A 45 -6.83 0.17 16.12
C THR A 45 -6.32 -0.27 14.76
N VAL A 46 -6.76 -1.45 14.33
CA VAL A 46 -6.62 -1.93 12.95
C VAL A 46 -7.84 -1.47 12.19
N ILE A 47 -7.63 -0.77 11.08
CA ILE A 47 -8.71 -0.34 10.20
C ILE A 47 -8.83 -1.31 9.02
N ASP A 48 -10.06 -1.58 8.62
CA ASP A 48 -10.38 -2.35 7.42
C ASP A 48 -10.32 -1.50 6.16
N ALA A 49 -10.55 -2.13 5.00
CA ALA A 49 -10.66 -1.40 3.75
C ALA A 49 -11.95 -0.56 3.75
N GLY A 50 -11.81 0.77 3.75
CA GLY A 50 -12.93 1.68 3.92
C GLY A 50 -12.59 3.11 3.52
N VAL A 51 -13.44 4.05 3.92
CA VAL A 51 -13.26 5.49 3.64
C VAL A 51 -13.09 6.25 4.95
N MET A 52 -11.92 6.85 5.12
CA MET A 52 -11.70 7.85 6.16
C MET A 52 -12.09 9.23 5.61
N ARG A 53 -12.66 10.08 6.46
CA ARG A 53 -12.93 11.48 6.11
C ARG A 53 -12.51 12.44 7.22
N TRP A 54 -12.07 13.63 6.85
CA TRP A 54 -11.69 14.69 7.79
C TRP A 54 -12.10 16.06 7.26
N ARG A 55 -12.13 17.05 8.15
CA ARG A 55 -12.35 18.45 7.77
C ARG A 55 -11.61 19.41 8.69
N THR A 56 -11.29 20.58 8.17
CA THR A 56 -10.85 21.74 8.95
C THR A 56 -12.07 22.49 9.51
N ALA A 57 -11.87 23.56 10.28
CA ALA A 57 -12.95 24.31 10.94
C ALA A 57 -14.05 24.79 9.96
N GLU A 58 -13.63 25.31 8.80
CA GLU A 58 -14.50 25.93 7.80
C GLU A 58 -14.50 25.16 6.47
N GLY A 59 -13.70 24.09 6.37
CA GLY A 59 -13.54 23.33 5.14
C GLY A 59 -14.61 22.24 4.92
N PRO A 60 -14.84 21.84 3.65
CA PRO A 60 -15.66 20.68 3.35
C PRO A 60 -15.01 19.40 3.88
N TRP A 61 -15.79 18.32 3.91
CA TRP A 61 -15.25 16.99 4.14
C TRP A 61 -14.34 16.59 2.98
N ARG A 62 -13.13 16.13 3.32
CA ARG A 62 -12.21 15.45 2.41
C ARG A 62 -12.17 13.97 2.74
N TYR A 63 -11.82 13.15 1.76
CA TYR A 63 -11.95 11.71 1.82
C TYR A 63 -10.63 11.02 1.44
N CYS A 64 -10.40 9.87 2.06
CA CYS A 64 -9.30 8.97 1.74
C CYS A 64 -9.84 7.55 1.75
N ALA A 65 -9.80 6.88 0.60
CA ALA A 65 -10.01 5.44 0.55
C ALA A 65 -8.73 4.75 1.03
N LEU A 66 -8.87 3.88 2.01
CA LEU A 66 -7.77 3.15 2.64
C LEU A 66 -7.94 1.66 2.35
N ARG A 67 -6.83 0.96 2.08
CA ARG A 67 -6.83 -0.50 1.93
C ARG A 67 -6.31 -1.18 3.20
N GLY A 68 -7.03 -0.93 4.29
CA GLY A 68 -6.70 -1.39 5.64
C GLY A 68 -5.36 -0.85 6.16
N GLY A 69 -5.11 -1.03 7.45
CA GLY A 69 -3.92 -0.50 8.08
C GLY A 69 -4.01 -0.37 9.59
N ILE A 70 -3.12 0.44 10.15
CA ILE A 70 -3.08 0.79 11.56
C ILE A 70 -3.42 2.27 11.69
N PHE A 71 -4.36 2.58 12.57
CA PHE A 71 -4.76 3.94 12.94
C PHE A 71 -4.34 4.20 14.39
N SER A 72 -3.66 5.31 14.64
CA SER A 72 -3.24 5.69 16.00
C SER A 72 -3.48 7.17 16.29
N VAL A 73 -3.91 7.46 17.51
CA VAL A 73 -3.93 8.79 18.12
C VAL A 73 -2.94 8.80 19.27
N THR A 74 -2.10 9.84 19.33
CA THR A 74 -1.16 10.06 20.43
C THR A 74 -1.19 11.53 20.87
N SER A 75 -0.96 11.77 22.15
CA SER A 75 -0.84 13.12 22.73
C SER A 75 -2.06 14.01 22.51
N GLY A 76 -3.25 13.43 22.31
CA GLY A 76 -4.49 14.19 22.12
C GLY A 76 -4.66 14.87 20.77
N ASN A 77 -3.64 14.94 19.92
CA ASN A 77 -3.71 15.68 18.66
C ASN A 77 -2.97 15.05 17.47
N LEU A 78 -2.08 14.08 17.67
CA LEU A 78 -1.33 13.46 16.59
C LEU A 78 -2.08 12.23 16.09
N VAL A 79 -2.61 12.30 14.88
CA VAL A 79 -3.30 11.19 14.21
C VAL A 79 -2.41 10.64 13.11
N ARG A 80 -2.16 9.33 13.14
CA ARG A 80 -1.36 8.64 12.12
C ARG A 80 -2.11 7.44 11.56
N VAL A 81 -2.02 7.29 10.25
CA VAL A 81 -2.57 6.15 9.52
C VAL A 81 -1.46 5.54 8.68
N ALA A 82 -1.11 4.28 8.96
CA ALA A 82 -0.18 3.50 8.18
C ALA A 82 -0.96 2.42 7.43
N CYS A 83 -0.98 2.49 6.11
CA CYS A 83 -1.83 1.65 5.25
C CYS A 83 -1.07 1.11 4.04
N ARG A 84 -1.60 0.07 3.39
CA ARG A 84 -0.96 -0.46 2.17
C ARG A 84 -1.15 0.46 0.97
N GLU A 85 -2.32 1.09 0.91
CA GLU A 85 -2.74 1.93 -0.18
C GLU A 85 -3.72 2.99 0.35
N ALA A 86 -3.56 4.22 -0.14
CA ALA A 86 -4.42 5.34 0.20
C ALA A 86 -4.66 6.18 -1.06
N ILE A 87 -5.92 6.54 -1.31
CA ILE A 87 -6.34 7.35 -2.45
C ILE A 87 -7.15 8.52 -1.92
N LEU A 88 -6.62 9.74 -2.09
CA LEU A 88 -7.25 10.98 -1.65
C LEU A 88 -8.30 11.47 -2.66
N SER A 89 -9.36 12.08 -2.16
CA SER A 89 -10.35 12.81 -2.96
C SER A 89 -11.04 13.88 -2.14
N ASP A 90 -11.36 15.02 -2.74
CA ASP A 90 -12.17 16.06 -2.10
C ASP A 90 -13.68 15.76 -2.20
N ASP A 91 -14.06 14.79 -3.04
CA ASP A 91 -15.44 14.37 -3.23
C ASP A 91 -15.55 12.83 -3.22
N LEU A 92 -16.64 12.33 -2.62
CA LEU A 92 -16.93 10.92 -2.51
C LEU A 92 -17.36 10.32 -3.86
N ALA A 93 -18.07 11.08 -4.70
CA ALA A 93 -18.53 10.58 -6.00
C ALA A 93 -17.34 10.31 -6.95
N THR A 94 -16.32 11.16 -6.90
CA THR A 94 -15.06 10.96 -7.64
C THR A 94 -14.12 9.92 -7.02
N LEU A 95 -14.25 9.62 -5.71
CA LEU A 95 -13.40 8.64 -5.04
C LEU A 95 -13.64 7.22 -5.56
N ARG A 96 -14.90 6.82 -5.71
CA ARG A 96 -15.28 5.47 -6.16
C ARG A 96 -14.66 5.07 -7.52
N PRO A 97 -14.78 5.86 -8.61
CA PRO A 97 -14.15 5.51 -9.88
C PRO A 97 -12.63 5.49 -9.80
N ARG A 98 -12.00 6.36 -8.99
CA ARG A 98 -10.53 6.35 -8.79
C ARG A 98 -10.05 5.08 -8.10
N VAL A 99 -10.75 4.63 -7.06
CA VAL A 99 -10.45 3.35 -6.40
C VAL A 99 -10.61 2.18 -7.37
N ALA A 100 -11.67 2.18 -8.20
CA ALA A 100 -11.87 1.14 -9.20
C ALA A 100 -10.75 1.11 -10.25
N ALA A 101 -10.32 2.27 -10.74
CA ALA A 101 -9.22 2.38 -11.69
C ALA A 101 -7.89 1.88 -11.09
N ALA A 102 -7.56 2.31 -9.88
CA ALA A 102 -6.34 1.89 -9.19
C ALA A 102 -6.31 0.36 -8.96
N ARG A 103 -7.45 -0.23 -8.57
CA ARG A 103 -7.56 -1.70 -8.42
C ARG A 103 -7.33 -2.44 -9.74
N LYS A 104 -7.89 -1.91 -10.84
CA LYS A 104 -7.69 -2.50 -12.17
C LYS A 104 -6.23 -2.44 -12.60
N GLU A 105 -5.60 -1.27 -12.43
CA GLU A 105 -4.19 -1.07 -12.75
C GLU A 105 -3.27 -2.00 -11.95
N ALA A 106 -3.51 -2.13 -10.64
CA ALA A 106 -2.74 -3.04 -9.79
C ALA A 106 -2.88 -4.53 -10.20
N LEU A 107 -4.07 -4.94 -10.65
CA LEU A 107 -4.30 -6.30 -11.17
C LEU A 107 -3.57 -6.53 -12.49
N ASP A 108 -3.62 -5.55 -13.41
CA ASP A 108 -2.95 -5.64 -14.70
C ASP A 108 -1.42 -5.64 -14.55
N GLU A 109 -0.88 -4.82 -13.65
CA GLU A 109 0.55 -4.82 -13.31
C GLU A 109 0.99 -6.18 -12.74
N SER A 110 0.22 -6.72 -11.78
CA SER A 110 0.49 -8.05 -11.21
C SER A 110 0.48 -9.16 -12.28
N ARG A 111 -0.44 -9.09 -13.25
CA ARG A 111 -0.50 -10.03 -14.39
C ARG A 111 0.73 -9.89 -15.29
N ARG A 112 1.14 -8.66 -15.62
CA ARG A 112 2.33 -8.39 -16.43
C ARG A 112 3.60 -8.91 -15.77
N ALA A 113 3.80 -8.59 -14.49
CA ALA A 113 4.95 -9.04 -13.71
C ALA A 113 5.03 -10.58 -13.66
N ARG A 114 3.91 -11.27 -13.43
CA ARG A 114 3.86 -12.75 -13.48
C ARG A 114 4.21 -13.30 -14.86
N ALA A 115 3.64 -12.74 -15.92
CA ALA A 115 3.92 -13.19 -17.29
C ALA A 115 5.40 -12.98 -17.67
N GLN A 116 5.99 -11.85 -17.28
CA GLN A 116 7.42 -11.57 -17.46
C GLN A 116 8.29 -12.57 -16.68
N GLY A 117 7.93 -12.86 -15.42
CA GLY A 117 8.61 -13.86 -14.60
C GLY A 117 8.62 -15.24 -15.26
N VAL A 118 7.46 -15.73 -15.72
CA VAL A 118 7.36 -17.03 -16.41
C VAL A 118 8.22 -17.07 -17.67
N LYS A 119 8.21 -16.02 -18.49
CA LYS A 119 9.05 -15.92 -19.69
C LYS A 119 10.54 -15.96 -19.34
N LEU A 120 10.94 -15.24 -18.30
CA LEU A 120 12.31 -15.20 -17.82
C LEU A 120 12.76 -16.59 -17.33
N TYR A 121 11.95 -17.26 -16.51
CA TYR A 121 12.22 -18.63 -16.05
C TYR A 121 12.36 -19.61 -17.21
N ALA A 122 11.42 -19.59 -18.16
CA ALA A 122 11.48 -20.47 -19.33
C ALA A 122 12.71 -20.21 -20.20
N HIS A 123 13.13 -18.95 -20.34
CA HIS A 123 14.36 -18.60 -21.05
C HIS A 123 15.61 -19.12 -20.33
N ALA A 124 15.69 -18.96 -19.00
CA ALA A 124 16.80 -19.46 -18.20
C ALA A 124 16.93 -21.00 -18.27
N VAL A 125 15.82 -21.73 -18.11
CA VAL A 125 15.80 -23.19 -18.22
C VAL A 125 16.25 -23.65 -19.61
N ARG A 126 15.72 -23.04 -20.68
CA ARG A 126 16.15 -23.39 -22.06
C ARG A 126 17.63 -23.18 -22.28
N ARG A 127 18.21 -22.09 -21.77
CA ARG A 127 19.64 -21.83 -21.88
C ARG A 127 20.46 -22.88 -21.14
N LEU A 128 20.09 -23.20 -19.90
CA LEU A 128 20.76 -24.24 -19.11
C LEU A 128 20.72 -25.60 -19.82
N MET A 129 19.55 -26.00 -20.34
CA MET A 129 19.39 -27.25 -21.09
C MET A 129 20.25 -27.26 -22.36
N HIS A 130 20.38 -26.13 -23.06
CA HIS A 130 21.23 -26.02 -24.23
C HIS A 130 22.71 -26.21 -23.87
N GLU A 131 23.21 -25.57 -22.80
CA GLU A 131 24.60 -25.75 -22.34
C GLU A 131 24.88 -27.20 -21.89
N LEU A 132 23.93 -27.82 -21.20
CA LEU A 132 24.05 -29.24 -20.78
C LEU A 132 24.02 -30.21 -21.97
N ALA A 133 23.17 -29.95 -22.97
CA ALA A 133 23.05 -30.78 -24.17
C ALA A 133 24.21 -30.58 -25.15
N ALA A 134 24.87 -29.42 -25.14
CA ALA A 134 26.04 -29.12 -25.97
C ALA A 134 27.32 -29.86 -25.53
N GLY A 135 27.27 -30.70 -24.49
CA GLY A 135 28.28 -31.72 -24.22
C GLY A 135 29.70 -31.18 -24.00
N GLY A 136 29.84 -30.12 -23.20
CA GLY A 136 31.16 -29.62 -22.83
C GLY A 136 31.81 -30.50 -21.77
N ASP A 137 32.66 -31.44 -22.20
CA ASP A 137 33.76 -31.97 -21.41
C ASP A 137 34.64 -30.81 -20.92
N THR A 138 34.27 -30.23 -19.78
CA THR A 138 34.92 -29.06 -19.17
C THR A 138 35.59 -29.41 -17.84
N LEU A 139 35.48 -30.66 -17.40
CA LEU A 139 36.16 -31.15 -16.21
C LEU A 139 37.57 -31.69 -16.52
N GLY A 140 37.97 -31.77 -17.80
CA GLY A 140 39.33 -32.15 -18.20
C GLY A 140 39.74 -33.54 -17.72
N LEU A 141 38.77 -34.41 -17.44
CA LEU A 141 39.02 -35.79 -17.06
C LEU A 141 39.02 -36.63 -18.34
N GLN A 142 40.09 -36.47 -19.11
CA GLN A 142 40.45 -37.43 -20.14
C GLN A 142 40.57 -38.80 -19.44
N PRO A 143 39.86 -39.84 -19.89
CA PRO A 143 40.21 -41.18 -19.46
C PRO A 143 41.61 -41.46 -20.01
N ASP A 144 42.57 -41.65 -19.11
CA ASP A 144 43.90 -42.17 -19.46
C ASP A 144 43.69 -43.43 -20.30
N ALA A 145 44.02 -43.33 -21.58
CA ALA A 145 44.11 -44.46 -22.47
C ALA A 145 45.39 -45.21 -22.13
N ASP A 146 45.27 -46.13 -21.18
CA ASP A 146 46.32 -47.08 -20.84
C ASP A 146 46.35 -48.19 -21.92
N LYS A 147 47.50 -48.25 -22.63
CA LYS A 147 48.04 -49.30 -23.53
C LYS A 147 47.30 -49.71 -24.81
#